data_AF-A0A9N9DSS7-F1
#
_entry.id   AF-A0A9N9DSS7-F1
#
_cell.length_a   1.000
_cell.length_b   1.000
_cell.length_c   1.000
_cell.angle_alpha   90.00
_cell.angle_beta   90.00
_cell.angle_gamma   90.00
#
_symmetry.space_group_name_H-M   'P 1'
#
loop_
_entity.id
_entity.type
_entity.pdbx_description
1 polymer ?
#
loop_
_entity_poly.entity_id
_entity_poly.type
_entity_poly.pdbx_seq_one_letter_code
_entity_poly.pdbx_strand_id
1 'polypeptide(L)' 'TLCESLVKTSVILTDWDINVPSVLFTYRTAKQATTKIEPFYL' A
#
# COMPACT_ATOMS: atom_id res chain seq x y z
N THR A 1 7.60 -3.92 0.66
CA THR A 1 7.07 -3.77 -0.71
C THR A 1 5.54 -3.72 -0.68
N LEU A 2 4.85 -3.37 -1.78
CA LEU A 2 3.38 -3.32 -1.81
C LEU A 2 2.77 -4.67 -1.40
N CYS A 3 3.25 -5.76 -2.00
CA CYS A 3 2.75 -7.11 -1.73
C CYS A 3 2.92 -7.49 -0.25
N GLU A 4 4.05 -7.18 0.37
CA GLU A 4 4.25 -7.42 1.81
C GLU A 4 3.27 -6.62 2.68
N SER A 5 2.95 -5.39 2.28
CA SER A 5 2.01 -4.54 3.03
C SER A 5 0.58 -5.05 2.91
N LEU A 6 0.20 -5.52 1.72
CA LEU A 6 -1.09 -6.15 1.46
C LEU A 6 -1.24 -7.47 2.24
N VAL A 7 -0.21 -8.32 2.24
CA VAL A 7 -0.21 -9.60 2.98
C VAL A 7 -0.31 -9.37 4.49
N LYS A 8 0.40 -8.37 5.04
CA LYS A 8 0.23 -8.02 6.47
C LYS A 8 -1.20 -7.58 6.77
N THR A 9 -1.81 -6.81 5.88
CA THR A 9 -3.18 -6.31 6.06
C THR A 9 -4.19 -7.45 5.97
N SER A 10 -4.01 -8.41 5.06
CA SER A 10 -4.91 -9.57 4.90
C SER A 10 -4.82 -10.58 6.04
N VAL A 11 -3.69 -10.67 6.73
CA VAL A 11 -3.50 -11.60 7.85
C VAL A 11 -4.00 -11.02 9.18
N ILE A 12 -3.94 -9.69 9.35
CA ILE A 12 -4.24 -9.02 10.63
C ILE A 12 -5.70 -8.60 10.74
N LEU A 13 -6.36 -8.24 9.63
CA LEU A 13 -7.71 -7.67 9.65
C LEU A 13 -8.70 -8.59 8.92
N THR A 14 -9.79 -8.92 9.61
CA THR A 14 -10.89 -9.72 9.06
C THR A 14 -11.60 -9.00 7.90
N ASP A 15 -11.60 -7.65 7.92
CA ASP A 15 -12.10 -6.77 6.86
C ASP A 15 -10.96 -6.14 6.05
N TRP A 16 -10.03 -6.97 5.61
CA TRP A 16 -8.84 -6.52 4.88
C TRP A 16 -9.20 -5.71 3.64
N ASP A 17 -10.30 -6.06 2.95
CA ASP A 17 -10.81 -5.41 1.73
C ASP A 17 -11.06 -3.91 1.92
N ILE A 18 -11.57 -3.51 3.09
CA ILE A 18 -11.86 -2.11 3.43
C ILE A 18 -10.56 -1.31 3.59
N ASN A 19 -9.47 -1.98 3.96
CA ASN A 19 -8.18 -1.36 4.23
C ASN A 19 -7.24 -1.37 3.01
N VAL A 20 -7.55 -2.18 1.97
CA VAL A 20 -6.80 -2.21 0.71
C VAL A 20 -6.65 -0.83 0.05
N PRO A 21 -7.70 0.01 -0.06
CA PRO A 21 -7.56 1.35 -0.65
C PRO A 21 -6.60 2.24 0.13
N SER A 22 -6.62 2.15 1.47
CA SER A 22 -5.73 2.94 2.36
C SER A 22 -4.26 2.52 2.21
N VAL A 23 -4.00 1.21 2.13
CA VAL A 23 -2.67 0.65 1.89
C VAL A 23 -2.15 1.05 0.52
N LEU A 24 -2.99 1.00 -0.52
CA LEU A 24 -2.65 1.43 -1.88
C LEU A 24 -2.39 2.93 -1.97
N PHE A 25 -3.20 3.75 -1.29
CA PHE A 25 -2.98 5.18 -1.23
C PHE A 25 -1.63 5.50 -0.58
N THR A 26 -1.37 4.93 0.60
CA THR A 26 -0.10 5.09 1.32
C THR A 26 1.08 4.65 0.46
N TYR A 27 0.95 3.54 -0.26
CA TYR A 27 2.01 3.05 -1.15
C TYR A 27 2.27 4.00 -2.34
N ARG A 28 1.22 4.63 -2.88
CA ARG A 28 1.34 5.61 -3.97
C ARG A 28 1.92 6.95 -3.49
N THR A 29 1.55 7.42 -2.30
CA THR A 29 2.11 8.66 -1.75
C THR A 29 3.49 8.47 -1.13
N ALA A 30 3.87 7.24 -0.78
CA ALA A 30 5.19 6.96 -0.26
C ALA A 30 6.24 6.98 -1.37
N LYS A 31 7.30 7.77 -1.15
CA LYS A 31 8.50 7.76 -2.00
C LYS A 31 9.09 6.36 -2.06
N GLN A 32 8.92 5.71 -3.21
CA GLN A 32 9.43 4.36 -3.42
C GLN A 32 10.96 4.39 -3.42
N ALA A 33 11.57 3.67 -2.47
CA ALA A 33 13.02 3.61 -2.34
C ALA A 33 13.70 2.97 -3.56
N THR A 34 13.00 2.09 -4.27
CA THR A 34 13.51 1.35 -5.44
C THR A 34 13.49 2.18 -6.71
N THR A 35 12.37 2.85 -7.02
CA THR A 35 12.22 3.64 -8.25
C THR A 35 12.58 5.12 -8.06
N LYS A 36 12.74 5.61 -6.82
CA LYS A 36 12.96 7.04 -6.48
C LYS A 36 11.90 8.01 -7.04
N ILE A 37 10.85 7.47 -7.64
CA ILE A 37 9.71 8.18 -8.24
C ILE A 37 8.54 7.97 -7.29
N GLU A 38 7.88 9.05 -6.89
CA GLU A 38 6.57 8.96 -6.26
C GLU A 38 5.54 8.62 -7.34
N PRO A 39 4.79 7.51 -7.21
CA PRO A 39 3.64 7.24 -8.06
C PRO A 39 2.61 8.36 -7.83
N PHE A 40 2.65 9.36 -8.69
CA PHE A 40 1.84 10.57 -8.58
C PHE A 40 0.35 10.26 -8.46
N TYR A 41 -0.33 11.08 -7.64
CA TYR A 41 -1.77 11.12 -7.47
C TYR A 41 -2.29 12.43 -8.09
N LEU A 42 -3.19 12.32 -9.08
CA LEU A 42 -3.94 13.45 -9.67
C LEU A 42 -5.03 13.93 -8.73
#